data_AF-G0NZF0-F1
#
_entry.id   AF-G0NZF0-F1
#
_cell.length_a   1.000
_cell.length_b   1.000
_cell.length_c   1.000
_cell.angle_alpha   90.00
_cell.angle_beta   90.00
_cell.angle_gamma   90.00
#
_symmetry.space_group_name_H-M   'P 1'
#
loop_
_entity.id
_entity.type
_entity.pdbx_description
1 polymer ?
#
loop_
_entity_poly.entity_id
_entity_poly.type
_entity_poly.pdbx_seq_one_letter_code
_entity_poly.pdbx_strand_id
1 'polypeptide(L)'
;MFTFFCTMLVLNSINFIFNAFLLRQNNRMNKNSTSSLASKYQREEVYQSTKFAIFVIFCHFLLFGVYVIGIIILRYFGDAVINIPINLVAARGFYTTKQCITRCNLLSNENYETPSPTHAGSPLQISKSHFSIDTTMNEISEVCFSVSFLHLKSSFKPQFDFQVYQLTYHPVYRISLFIHLIISIFSLIPLIYFVIFKLFKTGFHGNLKFLLASYFISVSLFSIDFALISLSEILIPFFAKRPCDLLIPSKYLKIVNSSVSFFMTLSTFFPVSITIERFIAMKSAENYEEQRVILGPLLAIFNILLDALTIYLIYRPEKFKDGAISFVFFPKTLAPKMFIFFGVMLLLNFINLIFNAFLLRKNHRIHSSTSTLTSKYQREEVYQSTKFAIFVIFCHFLLFGVYVIGIFVLRYFGSFIVPDSTDLLAVRGAFSTMMPVYNLVVGSVAVYLNHKIKLKKNREIAGTIRLEATGNVGAKNYENAILDIWNSVSTK
;
A
#
# COMPACT_ATOMS: atom_id res chain seq x y z
N MET A 1 15.91 -17.10 -8.23
CA MET A 1 14.89 -18.18 -8.23
C MET A 1 14.81 -18.90 -6.88
N PHE A 2 15.94 -19.34 -6.30
CA PHE A 2 15.99 -19.99 -4.97
C PHE A 2 15.42 -19.13 -3.83
N THR A 3 15.74 -17.84 -3.77
CA THR A 3 15.21 -16.89 -2.75
C THR A 3 13.70 -16.61 -2.92
N PHE A 4 13.20 -16.64 -4.16
CA PHE A 4 11.77 -16.55 -4.48
C PHE A 4 11.03 -17.83 -4.08
N PHE A 5 11.69 -18.98 -4.25
CA PHE A 5 11.22 -20.25 -3.71
C PHE A 5 11.19 -20.20 -2.18
N CYS A 6 12.21 -19.66 -1.51
CA CYS A 6 12.22 -19.48 -0.06
C CYS A 6 11.14 -18.52 0.47
N THR A 7 10.84 -17.40 -0.21
CA THR A 7 9.75 -16.51 0.24
C THR A 7 8.38 -17.12 0.01
N MET A 8 8.16 -17.85 -1.09
CA MET A 8 6.96 -18.66 -1.30
C MET A 8 6.86 -19.83 -0.30
N LEU A 9 7.99 -20.45 0.05
CA LEU A 9 8.05 -21.50 1.07
C LEU A 9 7.76 -20.92 2.45
N VAL A 10 8.22 -19.71 2.77
CA VAL A 10 7.92 -19.02 4.03
C VAL A 10 6.45 -18.61 4.07
N LEU A 11 5.87 -18.10 2.98
CA LEU A 11 4.44 -17.78 2.92
C LEU A 11 3.59 -19.05 3.06
N ASN A 12 3.94 -20.13 2.34
CA ASN A 12 3.30 -21.43 2.48
C ASN A 12 3.54 -22.06 3.85
N SER A 13 4.69 -21.83 4.49
CA SER A 13 4.98 -22.28 5.85
C SER A 13 4.17 -21.51 6.89
N ILE A 14 3.99 -20.20 6.73
CA ILE A 14 3.12 -19.38 7.58
C ILE A 14 1.67 -19.83 7.42
N ASN A 15 1.23 -20.09 6.18
CA ASN A 15 -0.10 -20.59 5.88
C ASN A 15 -0.32 -22.02 6.39
N PHE A 16 0.69 -22.87 6.30
CA PHE A 16 0.71 -24.22 6.87
C PHE A 16 0.72 -24.20 8.40
N ILE A 17 1.50 -23.33 9.03
CA ILE A 17 1.52 -23.12 10.49
C ILE A 17 0.16 -22.60 10.98
N PHE A 18 -0.46 -21.69 10.23
CA PHE A 18 -1.80 -21.18 10.54
C PHE A 18 -2.87 -22.28 10.38
N ASN A 19 -2.82 -23.06 9.31
CA ASN A 19 -3.72 -24.21 9.12
C ASN A 19 -3.48 -25.32 10.14
N ALA A 20 -2.23 -25.61 10.49
CA ALA A 20 -1.86 -26.55 11.55
C ALA A 20 -2.30 -26.04 12.93
N PHE A 21 -2.26 -24.72 13.16
CA PHE A 21 -2.80 -24.09 14.36
C PHE A 21 -4.33 -24.25 14.44
N LEU A 22 -5.07 -24.04 13.33
CA LEU A 22 -6.51 -24.28 13.26
C LEU A 22 -6.87 -25.77 13.44
N LEU A 23 -6.11 -26.68 12.82
CA LEU A 23 -6.25 -28.13 12.98
C LEU A 23 -5.97 -28.61 14.41
N ARG A 24 -4.96 -28.03 15.07
CA ARG A 24 -4.61 -28.36 16.46
C ARG A 24 -5.66 -27.85 17.46
N GLN A 25 -6.30 -26.72 17.17
CA GLN A 25 -7.49 -26.26 17.90
C GLN A 25 -8.66 -27.24 17.71
N ASN A 26 -8.91 -27.70 16.48
CA ASN A 26 -9.96 -28.67 16.18
C ASN A 26 -9.76 -30.02 16.90
N ASN A 27 -8.54 -30.56 16.89
CA ASN A 27 -8.23 -31.87 17.51
C ASN A 27 -8.25 -31.85 19.04
N ARG A 28 -7.94 -30.72 19.69
CA ARG A 28 -8.08 -30.60 21.15
C ARG A 28 -9.54 -30.56 21.61
N MET A 29 -10.46 -30.13 20.75
CA MET A 29 -11.88 -30.03 21.09
C MET A 29 -12.66 -31.31 20.79
N ASN A 30 -12.24 -32.07 19.79
CA ASN A 30 -12.81 -33.40 19.49
C ASN A 30 -12.59 -34.43 20.61
N LYS A 31 -11.59 -34.23 21.47
CA LYS A 31 -11.33 -35.11 22.62
C LYS A 31 -12.27 -34.88 23.82
N ASN A 32 -13.02 -33.77 23.85
CA ASN A 32 -13.75 -33.34 25.05
C ASN A 32 -15.26 -33.06 24.84
N SER A 33 -15.83 -33.30 23.67
CA SER A 33 -17.19 -32.85 23.34
C SER A 33 -18.09 -34.00 22.88
N THR A 34 -18.82 -34.59 23.82
CA THR A 34 -20.11 -35.22 23.53
C THR A 34 -21.07 -34.17 22.93
N SER A 35 -21.81 -34.59 21.91
CA SER A 35 -22.68 -33.87 20.98
C SER A 35 -23.53 -32.69 21.52
N SER A 36 -22.92 -31.53 21.78
CA SER A 36 -23.67 -30.29 22.06
C SER A 36 -23.75 -29.38 20.84
N LEU A 37 -24.83 -28.59 20.75
CA LEU A 37 -25.10 -27.60 19.69
C LEU A 37 -23.93 -26.60 19.50
N ALA A 38 -23.15 -26.35 20.55
CA ALA A 38 -21.94 -25.53 20.51
C ALA A 38 -20.84 -26.14 19.61
N SER A 39 -20.72 -27.46 19.56
CA SER A 39 -19.75 -28.17 18.69
C SER A 39 -20.10 -28.06 17.19
N LYS A 40 -21.38 -27.87 16.87
CA LYS A 40 -21.87 -27.67 15.50
C LYS A 40 -21.59 -26.23 15.05
N TYR A 41 -21.77 -25.27 15.96
CA TYR A 41 -21.49 -23.85 15.71
C TYR A 41 -20.00 -23.55 15.55
N GLN A 42 -19.13 -24.18 16.35
CA GLN A 42 -17.67 -24.03 16.22
C GLN A 42 -17.12 -24.67 14.94
N ARG A 43 -17.73 -25.76 14.45
CA ARG A 43 -17.39 -26.36 13.15
C ARG A 43 -17.65 -25.39 11.99
N GLU A 44 -18.75 -24.64 12.03
CA GLU A 44 -19.02 -23.60 11.03
C GLU A 44 -18.00 -22.46 11.08
N GLU A 45 -17.52 -22.05 12.26
CA GLU A 45 -16.50 -20.99 12.37
C GLU A 45 -15.13 -21.39 11.82
N VAL A 46 -14.68 -22.63 12.07
CA VAL A 46 -13.44 -23.17 11.50
C VAL A 46 -13.57 -23.27 9.99
N TYR A 47 -14.67 -23.85 9.50
CA TYR A 47 -14.95 -23.98 8.08
C TYR A 47 -15.00 -22.62 7.36
N GLN A 48 -15.54 -21.59 8.00
CA GLN A 48 -15.58 -20.23 7.46
C GLN A 48 -14.21 -19.55 7.46
N SER A 49 -13.39 -19.76 8.49
CA SER A 49 -12.01 -19.25 8.50
C SER A 49 -11.18 -19.93 7.41
N THR A 50 -11.37 -21.23 7.19
CA THR A 50 -10.73 -21.97 6.10
C THR A 50 -11.23 -21.50 4.73
N LYS A 51 -12.54 -21.29 4.55
CA LYS A 51 -13.10 -20.72 3.30
C LYS A 51 -12.57 -19.33 3.00
N PHE A 52 -12.42 -18.49 4.02
CA PHE A 52 -11.83 -17.16 3.84
C PHE A 52 -10.34 -17.23 3.52
N ALA A 53 -9.58 -18.10 4.20
CA ALA A 53 -8.18 -18.34 3.87
C ALA A 53 -8.04 -18.83 2.43
N ILE A 54 -8.89 -19.76 1.98
CA ILE A 54 -8.97 -20.21 0.59
C ILE A 54 -9.34 -19.07 -0.35
N PHE A 55 -10.27 -18.19 0.02
CA PHE A 55 -10.63 -17.01 -0.78
C PHE A 55 -9.46 -16.02 -0.91
N VAL A 56 -8.72 -15.76 0.17
CA VAL A 56 -7.53 -14.90 0.15
C VAL A 56 -6.41 -15.53 -0.68
N ILE A 57 -6.17 -16.83 -0.51
CA ILE A 57 -5.24 -17.61 -1.34
C ILE A 57 -5.68 -17.55 -2.80
N PHE A 58 -6.97 -17.69 -3.09
CA PHE A 58 -7.53 -17.62 -4.44
C PHE A 58 -7.38 -16.22 -5.03
N CYS A 59 -7.66 -15.15 -4.29
CA CYS A 59 -7.36 -13.77 -4.72
C CYS A 59 -5.87 -13.57 -4.96
N HIS A 60 -5.00 -14.17 -4.13
CA HIS A 60 -3.55 -14.18 -4.35
C HIS A 60 -3.16 -14.92 -5.62
N PHE A 61 -3.71 -16.11 -5.86
CA PHE A 61 -3.49 -16.87 -7.09
C PHE A 61 -4.09 -16.19 -8.32
N LEU A 62 -5.17 -15.43 -8.18
CA LEU A 62 -5.74 -14.63 -9.27
C LEU A 62 -4.88 -13.41 -9.56
N LEU A 63 -4.39 -12.70 -8.55
CA LEU A 63 -3.51 -11.55 -8.73
C LEU A 63 -2.12 -11.97 -9.22
N PHE A 64 -1.57 -13.05 -8.68
CA PHE A 64 -0.33 -13.66 -9.15
C PHE A 64 -0.53 -14.29 -10.54
N GLY A 65 -1.70 -14.88 -10.80
CA GLY A 65 -2.08 -15.39 -12.12
C GLY A 65 -2.15 -14.28 -13.15
N VAL A 66 -2.79 -13.15 -12.84
CA VAL A 66 -2.82 -11.95 -13.71
C VAL A 66 -1.41 -11.38 -13.90
N TYR A 67 -0.57 -11.40 -12.87
CA TYR A 67 0.83 -10.95 -12.95
C TYR A 67 1.70 -11.89 -13.82
N VAL A 68 1.61 -13.21 -13.63
CA VAL A 68 2.35 -14.22 -14.40
C VAL A 68 1.82 -14.33 -15.82
N ILE A 69 0.50 -14.32 -16.01
CA ILE A 69 -0.13 -14.25 -17.34
C ILE A 69 0.25 -12.94 -18.03
N GLY A 70 0.31 -11.82 -17.30
CA GLY A 70 0.81 -10.55 -17.83
C GLY A 70 2.26 -10.66 -18.32
N ILE A 71 3.15 -11.28 -17.54
CA ILE A 71 4.55 -11.55 -17.94
C ILE A 71 4.64 -12.54 -19.11
N ILE A 72 3.82 -13.59 -19.12
CA ILE A 72 3.77 -14.58 -20.21
C ILE A 72 3.25 -13.92 -21.49
N ILE A 73 2.20 -13.09 -21.40
CA ILE A 73 1.67 -12.33 -22.55
C ILE A 73 2.71 -11.33 -23.05
N LEU A 74 3.38 -10.59 -22.16
CA LEU A 74 4.51 -9.72 -22.52
C LEU A 74 5.63 -10.49 -23.25
N ARG A 75 5.95 -11.70 -22.78
CA ARG A 75 7.04 -12.51 -23.32
C ARG A 75 6.68 -13.24 -24.62
N TYR A 76 5.43 -13.64 -24.81
CA TYR A 76 4.99 -14.41 -25.99
C TYR A 76 4.30 -13.57 -27.06
N PHE A 77 3.65 -12.48 -26.68
CA PHE A 77 2.96 -11.58 -27.61
C PHE A 77 3.68 -10.23 -27.79
N GLY A 78 4.74 -9.95 -27.03
CA GLY A 78 5.61 -8.79 -27.26
C GLY A 78 6.08 -8.72 -28.72
N ASP A 79 6.55 -9.83 -29.26
CA ASP A 79 7.03 -9.91 -30.65
C ASP A 79 5.90 -9.85 -31.70
N ALA A 80 4.67 -10.24 -31.32
CA ALA A 80 3.50 -10.23 -32.21
C ALA A 80 2.80 -8.86 -32.26
N VAL A 81 2.83 -8.09 -31.17
CA VAL A 81 2.20 -6.76 -31.08
C VAL A 81 3.12 -5.66 -31.66
N ILE A 82 4.43 -5.88 -31.69
CA ILE A 82 5.41 -4.95 -32.29
C ILE A 82 5.39 -4.98 -33.84
N ASN A 83 4.73 -5.96 -34.47
CA ASN A 83 4.60 -6.06 -35.93
C ASN A 83 3.32 -5.43 -36.51
N ILE A 84 2.61 -4.57 -35.76
CA ILE A 84 1.64 -3.67 -36.39
C ILE A 84 2.45 -2.55 -37.07
N PRO A 85 2.33 -2.35 -38.40
CA PRO A 85 3.14 -1.36 -39.09
C PRO A 85 2.73 0.05 -38.65
N ILE A 86 3.46 0.64 -37.70
CA ILE A 86 3.41 2.06 -37.32
C ILE A 86 4.13 2.89 -38.42
N ASN A 87 3.76 2.68 -39.68
CA ASN A 87 4.36 3.39 -40.82
C ASN A 87 3.82 4.81 -41.01
N LEU A 88 2.95 5.31 -40.13
CA LEU A 88 2.42 6.68 -40.23
C LEU A 88 2.84 7.65 -39.12
N VAL A 89 3.45 7.18 -38.02
CA VAL A 89 3.85 8.05 -36.89
C VAL A 89 5.38 8.16 -36.74
N ALA A 90 6.14 7.12 -37.13
CA ALA A 90 7.61 7.16 -37.10
C ALA A 90 8.21 8.21 -38.05
N ALA A 91 7.54 8.51 -39.17
CA ALA A 91 8.00 9.52 -40.13
C ALA A 91 7.94 10.96 -39.58
N ARG A 92 7.07 11.27 -38.61
CA ARG A 92 7.03 12.59 -37.95
C ARG A 92 8.03 12.71 -36.78
N GLY A 93 8.37 11.60 -36.13
CA GLY A 93 9.36 11.56 -35.04
C GLY A 93 10.80 11.73 -35.54
N PHE A 94 11.17 11.05 -36.63
CA PHE A 94 12.55 11.11 -37.14
C PHE A 94 12.95 12.49 -37.69
N TYR A 95 12.01 13.24 -38.26
CA TYR A 95 12.28 14.60 -38.75
C TYR A 95 12.44 15.64 -37.63
N THR A 96 11.83 15.42 -36.46
CA THR A 96 11.89 16.37 -35.34
C THR A 96 13.12 16.17 -34.45
N THR A 97 13.66 14.95 -34.35
CA THR A 97 14.91 14.69 -33.59
C THR A 97 16.14 15.30 -34.27
N LYS A 98 16.22 15.24 -35.61
CA LYS A 98 17.28 15.93 -36.38
C LYS A 98 17.21 17.45 -36.20
N GLN A 99 16.01 18.03 -36.19
CA GLN A 99 15.84 19.47 -35.96
C GLN A 99 16.16 19.90 -34.51
N CYS A 100 15.95 19.03 -33.52
CA CYS A 100 16.28 19.33 -32.13
C CYS A 100 17.79 19.34 -31.89
N ILE A 101 18.53 18.41 -32.51
CA ILE A 101 20.00 18.36 -32.45
C ILE A 101 20.62 19.55 -33.20
N THR A 102 20.11 19.91 -34.38
CA THR A 102 20.67 21.04 -35.15
C THR A 102 20.39 22.40 -34.49
N ARG A 103 19.26 22.58 -33.81
CA ARG A 103 18.90 23.87 -33.19
C ARG A 103 19.56 24.09 -31.81
N CYS A 104 19.91 23.02 -31.09
CA CYS A 104 20.75 23.13 -29.90
C CYS A 104 22.21 23.50 -30.22
N ASN A 105 22.74 23.07 -31.39
CA ASN A 105 24.08 23.46 -31.82
C ASN A 105 24.16 24.92 -32.30
N LEU A 106 23.08 25.48 -32.86
CA LEU A 106 23.04 26.89 -33.29
C LEU A 106 22.99 27.86 -32.11
N LEU A 107 22.25 27.54 -31.04
CA LEU A 107 22.19 28.36 -29.82
C LEU A 107 23.48 28.33 -28.98
N SER A 108 24.38 27.37 -29.23
CA SER A 108 25.71 27.33 -28.61
C SER A 108 26.74 28.21 -29.31
N ASN A 109 26.47 28.68 -30.53
CA ASN A 109 27.41 29.48 -31.34
C ASN A 109 27.08 30.98 -31.37
N GLU A 110 25.96 31.43 -30.82
CA GLU A 110 25.52 32.85 -30.87
C GLU A 110 26.03 33.75 -29.72
N ASN A 111 26.83 33.24 -28.78
CA ASN A 111 27.28 34.02 -27.60
C ASN A 111 28.81 34.26 -27.52
N TYR A 112 29.46 34.54 -28.65
CA TYR A 112 30.78 35.17 -28.67
C TYR A 112 30.85 36.25 -29.77
N GLU A 113 30.12 37.35 -29.57
CA GLU A 113 30.49 38.64 -30.17
C GLU A 113 31.30 39.44 -29.13
N THR A 114 32.61 39.48 -29.31
CA THR A 114 33.47 40.50 -28.67
C THR A 114 33.67 41.67 -29.64
N PRO A 115 33.68 42.92 -29.16
CA PRO A 115 33.69 44.10 -30.01
C PRO A 115 35.08 44.40 -30.58
N SER A 116 35.08 44.90 -31.82
CA SER A 116 36.22 45.49 -32.53
C SER A 116 36.76 46.75 -31.84
N PRO A 117 38.05 47.06 -32.01
CA PRO A 117 38.42 48.43 -32.29
C PRO A 117 39.31 48.56 -33.54
N THR A 118 38.99 49.59 -34.31
CA THR A 118 39.67 50.06 -35.50
C THR A 118 40.93 50.88 -35.18
N HIS A 119 41.98 50.62 -35.98
CA HIS A 119 42.88 51.55 -36.70
C HIS A 119 44.40 51.57 -36.39
N ALA A 120 45.14 51.21 -37.45
CA ALA A 120 46.37 51.78 -38.02
C ALA A 120 47.75 51.51 -37.38
N GLY A 121 48.66 50.94 -38.20
CA GLY A 121 50.11 51.04 -37.99
C GLY A 121 50.95 49.90 -38.59
N SER A 122 51.84 50.24 -39.51
CA SER A 122 52.75 49.45 -40.36
C SER A 122 53.80 48.57 -39.62
N PRO A 123 54.59 47.73 -40.33
CA PRO A 123 55.26 46.56 -39.78
C PRO A 123 56.69 46.86 -39.26
N LEU A 124 57.12 46.17 -38.20
CA LEU A 124 58.53 46.09 -37.82
C LEU A 124 58.89 44.70 -37.28
N GLN A 125 59.94 44.11 -37.83
CA GLN A 125 60.60 42.90 -37.35
C GLN A 125 61.43 43.17 -36.08
N ILE A 126 61.81 42.06 -35.42
CA ILE A 126 62.90 41.85 -34.45
C ILE A 126 62.51 42.05 -32.97
N SER A 127 62.36 40.95 -32.22
CA SER A 127 63.39 40.49 -31.28
C SER A 127 62.88 39.33 -30.43
N LYS A 128 63.73 38.30 -30.31
CA LYS A 128 63.65 37.29 -29.25
C LYS A 128 63.77 37.96 -27.89
N SER A 129 62.88 37.64 -26.96
CA SER A 129 63.20 37.65 -25.54
C SER A 129 62.35 36.61 -24.81
N HIS A 130 63.04 35.85 -23.97
CA HIS A 130 62.50 34.87 -23.04
C HIS A 130 61.32 35.42 -22.26
N PHE A 131 60.21 34.68 -22.22
CA PHE A 131 59.22 34.80 -21.16
C PHE A 131 58.89 33.42 -20.62
N SER A 132 59.12 33.28 -19.32
CA SER A 132 59.03 32.06 -18.55
C SER A 132 57.65 31.42 -18.65
N ILE A 133 57.66 30.11 -18.88
CA ILE A 133 56.54 29.21 -18.63
C ILE A 133 56.46 29.05 -17.12
N ASP A 134 55.48 29.69 -16.49
CA ASP A 134 54.90 29.26 -15.22
C ASP A 134 53.57 29.98 -15.05
N THR A 135 52.54 29.23 -14.60
CA THR A 135 51.09 29.58 -14.54
C THR A 135 50.39 29.69 -15.91
N THR A 136 49.37 28.94 -16.31
CA THR A 136 48.28 28.25 -15.59
C THR A 136 47.85 26.95 -16.33
N MET A 137 48.28 25.77 -15.87
CA MET A 137 47.71 24.49 -16.32
C MET A 137 46.36 24.16 -15.63
N ASN A 138 46.00 24.91 -14.58
CA ASN A 138 44.76 24.70 -13.82
C ASN A 138 43.52 25.37 -14.46
N GLU A 139 43.67 26.47 -15.20
CA GLU A 139 42.52 27.15 -15.82
C GLU A 139 42.06 26.45 -17.11
N ILE A 140 42.99 25.87 -17.89
CA ILE A 140 42.66 25.06 -19.08
C ILE A 140 41.99 23.73 -18.67
N SER A 141 42.39 23.17 -17.53
CA SER A 141 41.75 21.99 -16.91
C SER A 141 40.30 22.30 -16.49
N GLU A 142 40.01 23.42 -15.84
CA GLU A 142 38.64 23.78 -15.43
C GLU A 142 37.71 24.07 -16.61
N VAL A 143 38.22 24.68 -17.70
CA VAL A 143 37.42 24.94 -18.91
C VAL A 143 37.16 23.65 -19.69
N CYS A 144 38.16 22.76 -19.88
CA CYS A 144 37.95 21.46 -20.52
C CYS A 144 37.07 20.52 -19.67
N PHE A 145 37.15 20.58 -18.34
CA PHE A 145 36.28 19.82 -17.44
C PHE A 145 34.83 20.35 -17.49
N SER A 146 34.64 21.67 -17.54
CA SER A 146 33.32 22.30 -17.65
C SER A 146 32.65 22.03 -19.00
N VAL A 147 33.40 22.08 -20.10
CA VAL A 147 32.89 21.75 -21.45
C VAL A 147 32.56 20.26 -21.57
N SER A 148 33.39 19.37 -21.02
CA SER A 148 33.10 17.93 -20.98
C SER A 148 31.88 17.60 -20.11
N PHE A 149 31.71 18.30 -18.99
CA PHE A 149 30.55 18.16 -18.10
C PHE A 149 29.26 18.71 -18.73
N LEU A 150 29.34 19.82 -19.48
CA LEU A 150 28.25 20.36 -20.29
C LEU A 150 27.87 19.42 -21.44
N HIS A 151 28.85 18.80 -22.09
CA HIS A 151 28.61 17.85 -23.18
C HIS A 151 28.04 16.50 -22.70
N LEU A 152 28.44 16.04 -21.51
CA LEU A 152 27.85 14.90 -20.81
C LEU A 152 26.41 15.19 -20.38
N LYS A 153 26.14 16.39 -19.85
CA LYS A 153 24.80 16.82 -19.45
C LYS A 153 23.88 17.06 -20.65
N SER A 154 24.42 17.48 -21.79
CA SER A 154 23.67 17.63 -23.05
C SER A 154 23.40 16.30 -23.75
N SER A 155 24.26 15.29 -23.61
CA SER A 155 24.00 13.92 -24.11
C SER A 155 23.05 13.10 -23.24
N PHE A 156 23.04 13.32 -21.91
CA PHE A 156 22.14 12.58 -21.00
C PHE A 156 20.66 12.99 -21.11
N LYS A 157 20.40 14.27 -21.40
CA LYS A 157 19.04 14.83 -21.51
C LYS A 157 18.20 14.20 -22.64
N PRO A 158 18.70 14.06 -23.89
CA PRO A 158 17.93 13.43 -24.97
C PRO A 158 17.68 11.94 -24.73
N GLN A 159 18.58 11.22 -24.05
CA GLN A 159 18.39 9.80 -23.75
C GLN A 159 17.33 9.57 -22.67
N PHE A 160 17.27 10.44 -21.66
CA PHE A 160 16.22 10.42 -20.63
C PHE A 160 14.85 10.82 -21.19
N ASP A 161 14.79 11.87 -22.02
CA ASP A 161 13.56 12.31 -22.67
C ASP A 161 13.00 11.23 -23.63
N PHE A 162 13.87 10.47 -24.29
CA PHE A 162 13.48 9.32 -25.11
C PHE A 162 12.89 8.18 -24.28
N GLN A 163 13.51 7.83 -23.14
CA GLN A 163 12.99 6.81 -22.23
C GLN A 163 11.62 7.18 -21.65
N VAL A 164 11.43 8.46 -21.31
CA VAL A 164 10.13 9.01 -20.86
C VAL A 164 9.05 8.81 -21.91
N TYR A 165 9.38 9.13 -23.17
CA TYR A 165 8.47 8.93 -24.29
C TYR A 165 8.10 7.45 -24.46
N GLN A 166 9.09 6.55 -24.45
CA GLN A 166 8.86 5.12 -24.57
C GLN A 166 7.96 4.57 -23.46
N LEU A 167 8.20 4.94 -22.19
CA LEU A 167 7.37 4.47 -21.08
C LEU A 167 5.94 5.02 -21.18
N THR A 168 5.80 6.31 -21.49
CA THR A 168 4.49 6.98 -21.56
C THR A 168 3.57 6.30 -22.56
N TYR A 169 4.09 5.83 -23.69
CA TYR A 169 3.30 5.13 -24.71
C TYR A 169 3.38 3.60 -24.59
N HIS A 170 4.04 3.08 -23.56
CA HIS A 170 4.14 1.64 -23.34
C HIS A 170 2.75 1.06 -23.01
N PRO A 171 2.25 0.06 -23.75
CA PRO A 171 0.87 -0.42 -23.63
C PRO A 171 0.56 -0.94 -22.22
N VAL A 172 1.50 -1.68 -21.62
CA VAL A 172 1.34 -2.24 -20.26
C VAL A 172 1.22 -1.13 -19.22
N TYR A 173 2.02 -0.07 -19.34
CA TYR A 173 1.98 1.04 -18.40
C TYR A 173 0.65 1.79 -18.53
N ARG A 174 0.22 2.09 -19.77
CA ARG A 174 -1.05 2.76 -20.04
C ARG A 174 -2.27 1.99 -19.56
N ILE A 175 -2.36 0.71 -19.89
CA ILE A 175 -3.47 -0.14 -19.43
C ILE A 175 -3.49 -0.18 -17.91
N SER A 176 -2.32 -0.27 -17.27
CA SER A 176 -2.24 -0.27 -15.81
C SER A 176 -2.76 1.02 -15.17
N LEU A 177 -2.52 2.19 -15.77
CA LEU A 177 -3.04 3.47 -15.27
C LEU A 177 -4.58 3.55 -15.34
N PHE A 178 -5.19 3.02 -16.41
CA PHE A 178 -6.65 2.96 -16.49
C PHE A 178 -7.22 2.01 -15.43
N ILE A 179 -6.59 0.84 -15.25
CA ILE A 179 -6.97 -0.12 -14.21
C ILE A 179 -6.82 0.52 -12.82
N HIS A 180 -5.72 1.22 -12.56
CA HIS A 180 -5.49 1.97 -11.32
C HIS A 180 -6.62 2.94 -11.03
N LEU A 181 -6.98 3.77 -12.01
CA LEU A 181 -8.03 4.78 -11.85
C LEU A 181 -9.37 4.13 -11.51
N ILE A 182 -9.76 3.12 -12.28
CA ILE A 182 -11.01 2.38 -12.08
C ILE A 182 -11.05 1.77 -10.67
N ILE A 183 -10.02 0.99 -10.31
CA ILE A 183 -9.99 0.31 -9.01
C ILE A 183 -9.94 1.31 -7.85
N SER A 184 -9.22 2.42 -8.00
CA SER A 184 -9.16 3.48 -6.98
C SER A 184 -10.54 4.08 -6.75
N ILE A 185 -11.30 4.41 -7.81
CA ILE A 185 -12.68 4.91 -7.68
C ILE A 185 -13.59 3.87 -7.03
N PHE A 186 -13.54 2.61 -7.49
CA PHE A 186 -14.35 1.54 -6.90
C PHE A 186 -14.00 1.26 -5.43
N SER A 187 -12.75 1.44 -5.03
CA SER A 187 -12.32 1.25 -3.64
C SER A 187 -12.97 2.24 -2.67
N LEU A 188 -13.29 3.46 -3.14
CA LEU A 188 -13.92 4.49 -2.31
C LEU A 188 -15.33 4.08 -1.85
N ILE A 189 -16.06 3.30 -2.65
CA ILE A 189 -17.43 2.89 -2.36
C ILE A 189 -17.52 2.12 -1.02
N PRO A 190 -16.85 0.97 -0.83
CA PRO A 190 -16.94 0.24 0.43
C PRO A 190 -16.28 0.99 1.60
N LEU A 191 -15.22 1.77 1.35
CA LEU A 191 -14.53 2.53 2.40
C LEU A 191 -15.44 3.62 3.00
N ILE A 192 -16.00 4.48 2.15
CA ILE A 192 -16.90 5.57 2.55
C ILE A 192 -18.19 4.98 3.13
N TYR A 193 -18.74 3.95 2.49
CA TYR A 193 -19.94 3.27 2.97
C TYR A 193 -19.75 2.71 4.39
N PHE A 194 -18.59 2.09 4.65
CA PHE A 194 -18.28 1.55 5.96
C PHE A 194 -18.20 2.67 7.01
N VAL A 195 -17.44 3.74 6.75
CA VAL A 195 -17.24 4.82 7.71
C VAL A 195 -18.56 5.51 8.04
N ILE A 196 -19.31 5.97 7.03
CA ILE A 196 -20.50 6.80 7.25
C ILE A 196 -21.68 5.97 7.76
N PHE A 197 -21.99 4.84 7.11
CA PHE A 197 -23.26 4.14 7.34
C PHE A 197 -23.16 2.96 8.29
N LYS A 198 -21.97 2.36 8.46
CA LYS A 198 -21.79 1.15 9.25
C LYS A 198 -21.09 1.40 10.58
N LEU A 199 -19.96 2.09 10.58
CA LEU A 199 -19.08 2.22 11.74
C LEU A 199 -19.78 2.90 12.93
N PHE A 200 -20.46 4.02 12.69
CA PHE A 200 -21.18 4.74 13.76
C PHE A 200 -22.37 3.96 14.32
N LYS A 201 -22.96 3.05 13.53
CA LYS A 201 -24.07 2.18 13.96
C LYS A 201 -23.62 0.91 14.67
N THR A 202 -22.31 0.67 14.78
CA THR A 202 -21.79 -0.49 15.53
C THR A 202 -21.95 -0.28 17.03
N GLY A 203 -22.02 -1.37 17.79
CA GLY A 203 -21.99 -1.31 19.25
C GLY A 203 -20.64 -0.86 19.82
N PHE A 204 -19.58 -0.83 19.00
CA PHE A 204 -18.21 -0.61 19.46
C PHE A 204 -18.07 0.65 20.31
N HIS A 205 -17.24 0.56 21.35
CA HIS A 205 -16.83 1.70 22.14
C HIS A 205 -16.20 2.84 21.30
N GLY A 206 -16.39 4.08 21.77
CA GLY A 206 -16.01 5.30 21.05
C GLY A 206 -14.52 5.38 20.69
N ASN A 207 -13.63 4.90 21.57
CA ASN A 207 -12.18 4.93 21.31
C ASN A 207 -11.81 4.12 20.06
N LEU A 208 -12.37 2.91 19.94
CA LEU A 208 -12.14 2.07 18.76
C LEU A 208 -12.81 2.64 17.52
N LYS A 209 -14.04 3.17 17.64
CA LYS A 209 -14.73 3.82 16.52
C LYS A 209 -13.89 4.95 15.94
N PHE A 210 -13.31 5.79 16.80
CA PHE A 210 -12.46 6.90 16.36
C PHE A 210 -11.23 6.37 15.61
N LEU A 211 -10.51 5.41 16.19
CA LEU A 211 -9.32 4.84 15.55
C LEU A 211 -9.62 4.15 14.22
N LEU A 212 -10.71 3.37 14.14
CA LEU A 212 -11.16 2.75 12.89
C LEU A 212 -11.59 3.81 11.88
N ALA A 213 -12.28 4.88 12.29
CA ALA A 213 -12.66 5.97 11.41
C ALA A 213 -11.40 6.65 10.83
N SER A 214 -10.44 7.02 11.67
CA SER A 214 -9.17 7.62 11.23
C SER A 214 -8.41 6.70 10.28
N TYR A 215 -8.36 5.39 10.57
CA TYR A 215 -7.78 4.39 9.68
C TYR A 215 -8.46 4.37 8.31
N PHE A 216 -9.78 4.15 8.23
CA PHE A 216 -10.48 4.07 6.96
C PHE A 216 -10.52 5.40 6.20
N ILE A 217 -10.51 6.54 6.90
CA ILE A 217 -10.36 7.87 6.28
C ILE A 217 -8.97 7.98 5.65
N SER A 218 -7.90 7.58 6.34
CA SER A 218 -6.54 7.60 5.76
C SER A 218 -6.42 6.72 4.51
N VAL A 219 -7.00 5.52 4.53
CA VAL A 219 -7.06 4.62 3.35
C VAL A 219 -7.90 5.22 2.21
N SER A 220 -8.96 5.95 2.54
CA SER A 220 -9.79 6.66 1.54
C SER A 220 -9.03 7.82 0.90
N LEU A 221 -8.37 8.66 1.70
CA LEU A 221 -7.53 9.76 1.21
C LEU A 221 -6.40 9.24 0.33
N PHE A 222 -5.76 8.15 0.75
CA PHE A 222 -4.77 7.44 -0.05
C PHE A 222 -5.32 6.97 -1.41
N SER A 223 -6.56 6.49 -1.44
CA SER A 223 -7.21 6.08 -2.70
C SER A 223 -7.59 7.27 -3.60
N ILE A 224 -7.96 8.41 -3.00
CA ILE A 224 -8.20 9.66 -3.74
C ILE A 224 -6.90 10.15 -4.37
N ASP A 225 -5.80 10.18 -3.63
CA ASP A 225 -4.49 10.58 -4.15
C ASP A 225 -4.09 9.72 -5.36
N PHE A 226 -4.26 8.40 -5.27
CA PHE A 226 -3.97 7.49 -6.37
C PHE A 226 -4.89 7.69 -7.59
N ALA A 227 -6.17 7.98 -7.37
CA ALA A 227 -7.10 8.31 -8.46
C ALA A 227 -6.67 9.60 -9.18
N LEU A 228 -6.29 10.64 -8.43
CA LEU A 228 -5.81 11.92 -8.98
C LEU A 228 -4.50 11.76 -9.75
N ILE A 229 -3.56 10.95 -9.25
CA ILE A 229 -2.31 10.62 -9.94
C ILE A 229 -2.60 9.91 -11.26
N SER A 230 -3.39 8.84 -11.21
CA SER A 230 -3.68 8.03 -12.40
C SER A 230 -4.40 8.87 -13.46
N LEU A 231 -5.35 9.71 -13.05
CA LEU A 231 -6.02 10.64 -13.94
C LEU A 231 -5.04 11.64 -14.56
N SER A 232 -4.15 12.23 -13.75
CA SER A 232 -3.15 13.19 -14.24
C SER A 232 -2.21 12.55 -15.26
N GLU A 233 -1.70 11.35 -15.00
CA GLU A 233 -0.79 10.64 -15.92
C GLU A 233 -1.47 10.16 -17.20
N ILE A 234 -2.77 9.83 -17.14
CA ILE A 234 -3.56 9.56 -18.34
C ILE A 234 -3.68 10.83 -19.19
N LEU A 235 -3.90 11.99 -18.56
CA LEU A 235 -4.16 13.27 -19.22
C LEU A 235 -2.90 13.93 -19.80
N ILE A 236 -1.75 13.84 -19.14
CA ILE A 236 -0.49 14.50 -19.56
C ILE A 236 -0.21 14.36 -21.08
N PRO A 237 -0.30 13.18 -21.69
CA PRO A 237 0.09 13.00 -23.09
C PRO A 237 -0.91 13.58 -24.10
N PHE A 238 -2.12 13.94 -23.67
CA PHE A 238 -3.08 14.67 -24.51
C PHE A 238 -2.75 16.16 -24.62
N PHE A 239 -2.02 16.71 -23.66
CA PHE A 239 -1.65 18.13 -23.61
C PHE A 239 -0.18 18.39 -23.97
N ALA A 240 0.65 17.34 -24.00
CA ALA A 240 2.06 17.45 -24.36
C ALA A 240 2.24 17.78 -25.85
N LYS A 241 2.93 18.89 -26.14
CA LYS A 241 3.26 19.28 -27.53
C LYS A 241 4.67 18.83 -27.91
N ARG A 242 5.57 18.74 -26.92
CA ARG A 242 6.96 18.30 -27.07
C ARG A 242 7.25 17.11 -26.13
N PRO A 243 8.25 16.26 -26.44
CA PRO A 243 8.61 15.13 -25.59
C PRO A 243 9.04 15.57 -24.17
N CYS A 244 9.68 16.73 -24.03
CA CYS A 244 10.04 17.28 -22.72
C CYS A 244 8.83 17.68 -21.87
N ASP A 245 7.66 17.94 -22.48
CA ASP A 245 6.43 18.30 -21.77
C ASP A 245 5.79 17.07 -21.07
N LEU A 246 6.28 15.85 -21.37
CA LEU A 246 5.86 14.62 -20.69
C LEU A 246 6.48 14.48 -19.30
N LEU A 247 7.54 15.24 -19.00
CA LEU A 247 8.18 15.22 -17.70
C LEU A 247 7.34 15.96 -16.67
N ILE A 248 7.14 15.31 -15.53
CA ILE A 248 6.42 15.90 -14.41
C ILE A 248 7.30 17.00 -13.79
N PRO A 249 6.80 18.24 -13.65
CA PRO A 249 7.57 19.30 -13.01
C PRO A 249 7.83 18.99 -11.53
N SER A 250 9.03 19.33 -11.07
CA SER A 250 9.52 19.00 -9.72
C SER A 250 8.64 19.49 -8.58
N LYS A 251 7.98 20.64 -8.73
CA LYS A 251 7.05 21.20 -7.73
C LYS A 251 5.86 20.27 -7.47
N TYR A 252 5.22 19.79 -8.54
CA TYR A 252 4.09 18.87 -8.43
C TYR A 252 4.54 17.51 -7.93
N LEU A 253 5.68 17.02 -8.42
CA LEU A 253 6.27 15.77 -7.97
C LEU A 253 6.49 15.77 -6.46
N LYS A 254 7.06 16.84 -5.89
CA LYS A 254 7.32 16.95 -4.44
C LYS A 254 6.04 16.85 -3.62
N ILE A 255 5.00 17.60 -4.00
CA ILE A 255 3.72 17.63 -3.27
C ILE A 255 3.05 16.26 -3.33
N VAL A 256 2.91 15.72 -4.54
CA VAL A 256 2.21 14.45 -4.77
C VAL A 256 2.94 13.27 -4.14
N ASN A 257 4.26 13.14 -4.33
CA ASN A 257 5.03 12.05 -3.70
C ASN A 257 4.96 12.12 -2.17
N SER A 258 5.02 13.33 -1.59
CA SER A 258 4.92 13.51 -0.14
C SER A 258 3.53 13.14 0.37
N SER A 259 2.47 13.54 -0.34
CA SER A 259 1.07 13.25 0.01
C SER A 259 0.78 11.75 -0.01
N VAL A 260 1.14 11.07 -1.11
CA VAL A 260 0.99 9.62 -1.26
C VAL A 260 1.73 8.85 -0.18
N SER A 261 2.98 9.26 0.09
CA SER A 261 3.80 8.60 1.10
C SER A 261 3.17 8.75 2.47
N PHE A 262 2.74 9.96 2.83
CA PHE A 262 2.06 10.25 4.09
C PHE A 262 0.80 9.42 4.27
N PHE A 263 -0.16 9.45 3.34
CA PHE A 263 -1.40 8.68 3.56
C PHE A 263 -1.18 7.16 3.55
N MET A 264 -0.22 6.67 2.76
CA MET A 264 0.16 5.27 2.80
C MET A 264 0.71 4.90 4.19
N THR A 265 1.69 5.64 4.70
CA THR A 265 2.38 5.30 5.94
C THR A 265 1.51 5.56 7.16
N LEU A 266 0.71 6.63 7.14
CA LEU A 266 -0.33 6.89 8.13
C LEU A 266 -1.30 5.71 8.28
N SER A 267 -1.77 5.14 7.17
CA SER A 267 -2.66 3.98 7.20
C SER A 267 -2.02 2.75 7.84
N THR A 268 -0.70 2.61 7.74
CA THR A 268 0.07 1.51 8.34
C THR A 268 0.45 1.73 9.81
N PHE A 269 0.35 2.95 10.34
CA PHE A 269 0.54 3.24 11.77
C PHE A 269 -0.71 2.96 12.61
N PHE A 270 -1.90 3.17 12.06
CA PHE A 270 -3.16 2.93 12.80
C PHE A 270 -3.34 1.50 13.34
N PRO A 271 -2.97 0.42 12.63
CA PRO A 271 -2.97 -0.93 13.18
C PRO A 271 -2.28 -1.08 14.53
N VAL A 272 -1.19 -0.35 14.78
CA VAL A 272 -0.46 -0.37 16.06
C VAL A 272 -1.29 0.30 17.14
N SER A 273 -1.83 1.48 16.87
CA SER A 273 -2.69 2.21 17.82
C SER A 273 -3.98 1.46 18.15
N ILE A 274 -4.60 0.81 17.17
CA ILE A 274 -5.74 -0.08 17.40
C ILE A 274 -5.33 -1.22 18.36
N THR A 275 -4.15 -1.81 18.17
CA THR A 275 -3.68 -2.92 19.02
C THR A 275 -3.42 -2.47 20.46
N ILE A 276 -2.84 -1.29 20.66
CA ILE A 276 -2.63 -0.68 21.99
C ILE A 276 -3.98 -0.46 22.68
N GLU A 277 -4.93 0.13 21.97
CA GLU A 277 -6.26 0.42 22.50
C GLU A 277 -7.02 -0.88 22.84
N ARG A 278 -6.93 -1.92 21.99
CA ARG A 278 -7.49 -3.25 22.27
C ARG A 278 -6.85 -3.94 23.48
N PHE A 279 -5.55 -3.75 23.70
CA PHE A 279 -4.88 -4.27 24.90
C PHE A 279 -5.40 -3.62 26.18
N ILE A 280 -5.58 -2.29 26.17
CA ILE A 280 -6.14 -1.54 27.31
C ILE A 280 -7.60 -1.95 27.55
N ALA A 281 -8.40 -2.02 26.48
CA ALA A 281 -9.80 -2.44 26.56
C ALA A 281 -9.96 -3.85 27.17
N MET A 282 -9.10 -4.79 26.78
CA MET A 282 -9.13 -6.15 27.33
C MET A 282 -8.74 -6.21 28.80
N LYS A 283 -7.77 -5.38 29.23
CA LYS A 283 -7.39 -5.29 30.66
C LYS A 283 -8.49 -4.68 31.51
N SER A 284 -9.28 -3.78 30.95
CA SER A 284 -10.34 -3.06 31.64
C SER A 284 -11.74 -3.50 31.23
N ALA A 285 -11.90 -4.75 30.76
CA ALA A 285 -13.12 -5.21 30.09
C ALA A 285 -14.39 -5.10 30.95
N GLU A 286 -14.28 -5.09 32.28
CA GLU A 286 -15.39 -5.00 33.23
C GLU A 286 -15.93 -3.57 33.43
N ASN A 287 -15.11 -2.55 33.14
CA ASN A 287 -15.49 -1.13 33.31
C ASN A 287 -15.28 -0.36 32.00
N TYR A 288 -15.19 -1.06 30.87
CA TYR A 288 -14.73 -0.47 29.61
C TYR A 288 -15.73 0.54 29.04
N GLU A 289 -17.03 0.33 29.24
CA GLU A 289 -18.07 1.29 28.82
C GLU A 289 -18.07 2.59 29.65
N GLU A 290 -17.56 2.55 30.88
CA GLU A 290 -17.48 3.72 31.75
C GLU A 290 -16.26 4.59 31.43
N GLN A 291 -15.32 4.06 30.63
CA GLN A 291 -14.13 4.80 30.25
C GLN A 291 -14.45 5.92 29.27
N ARG A 292 -13.84 7.08 29.51
CA ARG A 292 -13.99 8.23 28.61
C ARG A 292 -13.34 7.96 27.24
N VAL A 293 -13.94 8.55 26.20
CA VAL A 293 -13.47 8.44 24.80
C VAL A 293 -12.30 9.41 24.53
N ILE A 294 -11.20 9.25 25.27
CA ILE A 294 -10.01 10.14 25.17
C ILE A 294 -8.84 9.41 24.50
N LEU A 295 -8.66 8.13 24.78
CA LEU A 295 -7.51 7.35 24.32
C LEU A 295 -7.47 7.22 22.79
N GLY A 296 -8.61 7.00 22.14
CA GLY A 296 -8.69 6.85 20.69
C GLY A 296 -8.23 8.11 19.94
N PRO A 297 -8.85 9.28 20.21
CA PRO A 297 -8.41 10.56 19.64
C PRO A 297 -6.94 10.90 19.91
N LEU A 298 -6.46 10.67 21.14
CA LEU A 298 -5.07 10.92 21.52
C LEU A 298 -4.09 10.10 20.66
N LEU A 299 -4.34 8.79 20.53
CA LEU A 299 -3.50 7.89 19.72
C LEU A 299 -3.54 8.23 18.22
N ALA A 300 -4.69 8.69 17.71
CA ALA A 300 -4.82 9.11 16.33
C ALA A 300 -4.02 10.39 16.02
N ILE A 301 -4.14 11.41 16.88
CA ILE A 301 -3.37 12.65 16.75
C ILE A 301 -1.87 12.37 16.84
N PHE A 302 -1.46 11.53 17.80
CA PHE A 302 -0.07 11.11 17.94
C PHE A 302 0.46 10.43 16.67
N ASN A 303 -0.30 9.51 16.07
CA ASN A 303 0.09 8.86 14.81
C ASN A 303 0.24 9.86 13.65
N ILE A 304 -0.70 10.79 13.52
CA ILE A 304 -0.66 11.81 12.45
C ILE A 304 0.60 12.68 12.60
N LEU A 305 0.90 13.13 13.82
CA LEU A 305 2.09 13.94 14.09
C LEU A 305 3.39 13.16 13.87
N LEU A 306 3.44 11.91 14.35
CA LEU A 306 4.61 11.05 14.18
C LEU A 306 4.90 10.76 12.69
N ASP A 307 3.86 10.47 11.92
CA ASP A 307 3.97 10.19 10.49
C ASP A 307 4.37 11.46 9.71
N ALA A 308 3.72 12.59 9.99
CA ALA A 308 4.07 13.88 9.38
C ALA A 308 5.53 14.27 9.66
N LEU A 309 5.99 14.10 10.90
CA LEU A 309 7.38 14.35 11.28
C LEU A 309 8.33 13.41 10.54
N THR A 310 8.01 12.12 10.45
CA THR A 310 8.86 11.13 9.77
C THR A 310 8.99 11.44 8.28
N ILE A 311 7.87 11.71 7.59
CA ILE A 311 7.87 12.09 6.18
C ILE A 311 8.64 13.40 5.97
N TYR A 312 8.43 14.40 6.83
CA TYR A 312 9.18 15.66 6.75
C TYR A 312 10.70 15.43 6.85
N LEU A 313 11.15 14.61 7.80
CA LEU A 313 12.58 14.30 7.98
C LEU A 313 13.17 13.57 6.77
N ILE A 314 12.43 12.65 6.16
CA ILE A 314 12.89 11.91 4.98
C ILE A 314 12.97 12.82 3.74
N TYR A 315 12.00 13.72 3.56
CA TYR A 315 11.90 14.58 2.37
C TYR A 315 12.70 15.89 2.49
N ARG A 316 13.01 16.39 3.69
CA ARG A 316 13.79 17.62 3.92
C ARG A 316 15.09 17.72 3.09
N PRO A 317 15.94 16.69 2.98
CA PRO A 317 17.19 16.79 2.23
C PRO A 317 17.00 16.75 0.71
N GLU A 318 15.81 16.42 0.20
CA GLU A 318 15.58 16.19 -1.22
C GLU A 318 15.31 17.50 -1.97
N LYS A 319 16.12 17.77 -3.02
CA LYS A 319 16.04 19.02 -3.80
C LYS A 319 15.19 18.90 -5.06
N PHE A 320 14.71 17.70 -5.42
CA PHE A 320 13.83 17.46 -6.59
C PHE A 320 14.32 18.15 -7.86
N LYS A 321 15.63 18.08 -8.16
CA LYS A 321 16.24 18.82 -9.27
C LYS A 321 15.95 18.20 -10.64
N ASP A 322 15.64 16.92 -10.66
CA ASP A 322 15.39 16.15 -11.88
C ASP A 322 13.88 15.93 -12.05
N GLY A 323 13.38 16.07 -13.27
CA GLY A 323 12.00 15.69 -13.62
C GLY A 323 11.80 14.19 -13.45
N ALA A 324 10.56 13.77 -13.17
CA ALA A 324 10.21 12.36 -13.05
C ALA A 324 9.27 11.91 -14.17
N ILE A 325 9.37 10.62 -14.46
CA ILE A 325 8.58 9.93 -15.49
C ILE A 325 7.16 9.61 -14.96
N SER A 326 7.02 9.39 -13.65
CA SER A 326 5.76 9.12 -12.98
C SER A 326 5.78 9.68 -11.57
N PHE A 327 4.61 10.04 -11.06
CA PHE A 327 4.40 10.42 -9.66
C PHE A 327 4.60 9.26 -8.69
N VAL A 328 4.50 8.01 -9.15
CA VAL A 328 4.63 6.81 -8.30
C VAL A 328 6.10 6.46 -8.05
N PHE A 329 7.02 6.95 -8.88
CA PHE A 329 8.45 6.68 -8.73
C PHE A 329 9.13 7.72 -7.84
N PHE A 330 9.80 7.23 -6.80
CA PHE A 330 10.66 8.05 -5.96
C PHE A 330 11.94 8.47 -6.71
N PRO A 331 12.40 9.72 -6.53
CA PRO A 331 13.72 10.16 -7.00
C PRO A 331 14.84 9.24 -6.53
N LYS A 332 15.92 9.12 -7.32
CA LYS A 332 17.03 8.17 -7.09
C LYS A 332 17.65 8.30 -5.69
N THR A 333 17.81 9.53 -5.20
CA THR A 333 18.38 9.89 -3.89
C THR A 333 17.44 9.62 -2.73
N LEU A 334 16.13 9.77 -2.95
CA LEU A 334 15.08 9.58 -1.94
C LEU A 334 14.69 8.12 -1.77
N ALA A 335 14.67 7.38 -2.88
CA ALA A 335 14.10 6.05 -2.94
C ALA A 335 14.70 5.07 -1.91
N PRO A 336 16.04 4.93 -1.74
CA PRO A 336 16.60 4.01 -0.75
C PRO A 336 16.10 4.28 0.68
N LYS A 337 15.96 5.55 1.07
CA LYS A 337 15.45 5.94 2.39
C LYS A 337 13.99 5.53 2.57
N MET A 338 13.16 5.74 1.55
CA MET A 338 11.76 5.31 1.55
C MET A 338 11.62 3.79 1.63
N PHE A 339 12.45 3.03 0.91
CA PHE A 339 12.42 1.57 0.98
C PHE A 339 12.87 1.03 2.35
N ILE A 340 13.88 1.65 2.98
CA ILE A 340 14.25 1.33 4.36
C ILE A 340 13.07 1.61 5.30
N PHE A 341 12.42 2.77 5.15
CA PHE A 341 11.25 3.12 5.95
C PHE A 341 10.10 2.12 5.78
N PHE A 342 9.77 1.72 4.56
CA PHE A 342 8.74 0.68 4.32
C PHE A 342 9.14 -0.68 4.91
N GLY A 343 10.43 -1.03 4.87
CA GLY A 343 10.94 -2.23 5.53
C GLY A 343 10.75 -2.20 7.06
N VAL A 344 11.05 -1.06 7.70
CA VAL A 344 10.80 -0.84 9.13
C VAL A 344 9.31 -0.91 9.45
N MET A 345 8.45 -0.30 8.63
CA MET A 345 6.99 -0.36 8.80
C MET A 345 6.43 -1.76 8.64
N LEU A 346 6.97 -2.55 7.71
CA LEU A 346 6.60 -3.95 7.53
C LEU A 346 6.98 -4.78 8.76
N LEU A 347 8.20 -4.58 9.31
CA LEU A 347 8.65 -5.23 10.53
C LEU A 347 7.78 -4.86 11.74
N LEU A 348 7.46 -3.57 11.90
CA LEU A 348 6.59 -3.08 12.97
C LEU A 348 5.20 -3.71 12.89
N ASN A 349 4.61 -3.78 11.69
CA ASN A 349 3.32 -4.44 11.49
C ASN A 349 3.37 -5.95 11.71
N PHE A 350 4.50 -6.60 11.41
CA PHE A 350 4.70 -8.00 11.72
C PHE A 350 4.74 -8.25 13.24
N ILE A 351 5.47 -7.43 13.98
CA ILE A 351 5.48 -7.46 15.46
C ILE A 351 4.06 -7.22 16.00
N ASN A 352 3.36 -6.24 15.44
CA ASN A 352 1.97 -5.93 15.79
C ASN A 352 1.02 -7.12 15.55
N LEU A 353 1.23 -7.88 14.47
CA LEU A 353 0.46 -9.09 14.19
C LEU A 353 0.70 -10.19 15.24
N ILE A 354 1.93 -10.36 15.71
CA ILE A 354 2.27 -11.30 16.79
C ILE A 354 1.54 -10.88 18.09
N PHE A 355 1.58 -9.60 18.44
CA PHE A 355 0.85 -9.09 19.60
C PHE A 355 -0.66 -9.31 19.46
N ASN A 356 -1.25 -9.02 18.29
CA ASN A 356 -2.66 -9.29 18.03
C ASN A 356 -3.02 -10.77 18.19
N ALA A 357 -2.17 -11.69 17.73
CA ALA A 357 -2.38 -13.12 17.94
C ALA A 357 -2.35 -13.50 19.44
N PHE A 358 -1.46 -12.88 20.22
CA PHE A 358 -1.44 -13.03 21.68
C PHE A 358 -2.71 -12.46 22.34
N LEU A 359 -3.13 -11.26 21.93
CA LEU A 359 -4.35 -10.61 22.42
C LEU A 359 -5.58 -11.49 22.19
N LEU A 360 -5.74 -12.06 21.00
CA LEU A 360 -6.86 -12.92 20.68
C LEU A 360 -6.91 -14.16 21.59
N ARG A 361 -5.77 -14.80 21.84
CA ARG A 361 -5.67 -15.96 22.74
C ARG A 361 -6.06 -15.61 24.16
N LYS A 362 -5.56 -14.49 24.69
CA LYS A 362 -5.88 -14.05 26.04
C LYS A 362 -7.35 -13.67 26.16
N ASN A 363 -7.89 -12.95 25.17
CA ASN A 363 -9.27 -12.53 25.13
C ASN A 363 -10.23 -13.73 25.12
N HIS A 364 -9.93 -14.79 24.36
CA HIS A 364 -10.70 -16.03 24.39
C HIS A 364 -10.70 -16.71 25.78
N ARG A 365 -9.56 -16.75 26.47
CA ARG A 365 -9.49 -17.34 27.83
C ARG A 365 -10.33 -16.54 28.82
N ILE A 366 -10.23 -15.22 28.75
CA ILE A 366 -11.01 -14.35 29.62
C ILE A 366 -12.48 -14.57 29.31
N HIS A 367 -12.91 -14.54 28.04
CA HIS A 367 -14.30 -14.77 27.59
C HIS A 367 -15.00 -16.00 28.21
N SER A 368 -14.26 -17.07 28.51
CA SER A 368 -14.80 -18.28 29.12
C SER A 368 -14.97 -18.25 30.65
N SER A 369 -14.55 -17.20 31.36
CA SER A 369 -14.66 -17.15 32.82
C SER A 369 -16.06 -16.76 33.30
N THR A 370 -16.46 -17.22 34.48
CA THR A 370 -17.72 -16.84 35.13
C THR A 370 -17.68 -15.37 35.57
N SER A 371 -18.71 -14.59 35.23
CA SER A 371 -18.83 -13.18 35.59
C SER A 371 -20.30 -12.76 35.71
N THR A 372 -20.55 -11.57 36.25
CA THR A 372 -21.89 -10.95 36.27
C THR A 372 -22.42 -10.73 34.84
N LEU A 373 -23.74 -10.61 34.68
CA LEU A 373 -24.39 -10.46 33.37
C LEU A 373 -23.90 -9.21 32.63
N THR A 374 -23.73 -8.08 33.33
CA THR A 374 -23.22 -6.82 32.77
C THR A 374 -21.78 -6.97 32.27
N SER A 375 -20.90 -7.54 33.10
CA SER A 375 -19.51 -7.82 32.72
C SER A 375 -19.44 -8.79 31.52
N LYS A 376 -20.34 -9.77 31.45
CA LYS A 376 -20.44 -10.71 30.32
C LYS A 376 -20.80 -10.01 29.01
N TYR A 377 -21.75 -9.07 29.04
CA TYR A 377 -22.14 -8.30 27.85
C TYR A 377 -20.98 -7.42 27.35
N GLN A 378 -20.36 -6.65 28.25
CA GLN A 378 -19.23 -5.77 27.91
C GLN A 378 -18.06 -6.56 27.34
N ARG A 379 -17.78 -7.73 27.91
CA ARG A 379 -16.71 -8.60 27.46
C ARG A 379 -16.99 -9.27 26.11
N GLU A 380 -18.24 -9.61 25.82
CA GLU A 380 -18.64 -10.07 24.49
C GLU A 380 -18.40 -8.97 23.45
N GLU A 381 -18.73 -7.71 23.77
CA GLU A 381 -18.47 -6.60 22.88
C GLU A 381 -16.97 -6.41 22.63
N VAL A 382 -16.15 -6.39 23.69
CA VAL A 382 -14.69 -6.32 23.57
C VAL A 382 -14.15 -7.50 22.77
N TYR A 383 -14.70 -8.70 22.94
CA TYR A 383 -14.32 -9.87 22.16
C TYR A 383 -14.63 -9.74 20.66
N GLN A 384 -15.87 -9.41 20.29
CA GLN A 384 -16.26 -9.29 18.88
C GLN A 384 -15.56 -8.12 18.18
N SER A 385 -15.43 -6.98 18.86
CA SER A 385 -14.73 -5.80 18.32
C SER A 385 -13.23 -6.05 18.14
N THR A 386 -12.59 -6.78 19.07
CA THR A 386 -11.18 -7.21 18.93
C THR A 386 -11.01 -8.19 17.78
N LYS A 387 -11.91 -9.19 17.65
CA LYS A 387 -11.88 -10.16 16.53
C LYS A 387 -12.01 -9.45 15.18
N PHE A 388 -12.91 -8.47 15.08
CA PHE A 388 -13.06 -7.62 13.89
C PHE A 388 -11.78 -6.86 13.57
N ALA A 389 -11.23 -6.12 14.54
CA ALA A 389 -10.04 -5.29 14.35
C ALA A 389 -8.82 -6.12 13.92
N ILE A 390 -8.56 -7.23 14.60
CA ILE A 390 -7.43 -8.12 14.28
C ILE A 390 -7.51 -8.64 12.85
N PHE A 391 -8.71 -9.00 12.39
CA PHE A 391 -8.88 -9.52 11.04
C PHE A 391 -8.65 -8.46 9.97
N VAL A 392 -9.14 -7.24 10.19
CA VAL A 392 -8.87 -6.09 9.30
C VAL A 392 -7.36 -5.81 9.25
N ILE A 393 -6.69 -5.77 10.40
CA ILE A 393 -5.24 -5.57 10.51
C ILE A 393 -4.47 -6.68 9.78
N PHE A 394 -4.87 -7.93 9.95
CA PHE A 394 -4.25 -9.06 9.27
C PHE A 394 -4.37 -8.96 7.75
N CYS A 395 -5.56 -8.62 7.25
CA CYS A 395 -5.79 -8.42 5.82
C CYS A 395 -4.93 -7.28 5.26
N HIS A 396 -4.86 -6.16 5.96
CA HIS A 396 -4.03 -5.03 5.58
C HIS A 396 -2.54 -5.39 5.55
N PHE A 397 -2.02 -6.03 6.61
CA PHE A 397 -0.63 -6.47 6.69
C PHE A 397 -0.26 -7.42 5.55
N LEU A 398 -1.11 -8.41 5.25
CA LEU A 398 -0.83 -9.39 4.20
C LEU A 398 -0.71 -8.71 2.84
N LEU A 399 -1.66 -7.83 2.51
CA LEU A 399 -1.68 -7.18 1.20
C LEU A 399 -0.57 -6.12 1.08
N PHE A 400 -0.37 -5.30 2.10
CA PHE A 400 0.73 -4.34 2.16
C PHE A 400 2.10 -5.04 2.09
N GLY A 401 2.28 -6.14 2.80
CA GLY A 401 3.51 -6.92 2.80
C GLY A 401 3.83 -7.51 1.42
N VAL A 402 2.82 -8.04 0.72
CA VAL A 402 2.99 -8.55 -0.64
C VAL A 402 3.39 -7.44 -1.60
N TYR A 403 2.78 -6.26 -1.48
CA TYR A 403 3.18 -5.09 -2.24
C TYR A 403 4.64 -4.70 -1.97
N VAL A 404 5.02 -4.50 -0.70
CA VAL A 404 6.40 -4.08 -0.32
C VAL A 404 7.45 -5.10 -0.79
N ILE A 405 7.20 -6.40 -0.58
CA ILE A 405 8.11 -7.46 -1.01
C ILE A 405 8.22 -7.49 -2.54
N GLY A 406 7.09 -7.40 -3.25
CA GLY A 406 7.09 -7.44 -4.71
C GLY A 406 7.84 -6.25 -5.33
N ILE A 407 7.63 -5.03 -4.82
CA ILE A 407 8.36 -3.86 -5.31
C ILE A 407 9.85 -3.93 -4.95
N PHE A 408 10.21 -4.52 -3.80
CA PHE A 408 11.60 -4.77 -3.43
C PHE A 408 12.27 -5.75 -4.39
N VAL A 409 11.59 -6.86 -4.71
CA VAL A 409 12.06 -7.85 -5.70
C VAL A 409 12.23 -7.21 -7.07
N LEU A 410 11.23 -6.46 -7.54
CA LEU A 410 11.30 -5.75 -8.82
C LEU A 410 12.40 -4.68 -8.84
N ARG A 411 12.72 -4.06 -7.71
CA ARG A 411 13.75 -3.03 -7.62
C ARG A 411 15.16 -3.62 -7.73
N TYR A 412 15.47 -4.65 -6.94
CA TYR A 412 16.83 -5.18 -6.82
C TYR A 412 17.11 -6.35 -7.75
N PHE A 413 16.10 -7.17 -8.04
CA PHE A 413 16.24 -8.37 -8.88
C PHE A 413 15.52 -8.24 -10.23
N GLY A 414 14.79 -7.15 -10.45
CA GLY A 414 13.98 -6.98 -11.66
C GLY A 414 14.78 -6.97 -12.95
N SER A 415 16.02 -6.46 -12.95
CA SER A 415 16.88 -6.48 -14.13
C SER A 415 17.31 -7.88 -14.55
N PHE A 416 17.29 -8.86 -13.64
CA PHE A 416 17.52 -10.27 -13.98
C PHE A 416 16.28 -10.92 -14.61
N ILE A 417 15.08 -10.37 -14.37
CA ILE A 417 13.81 -10.91 -14.85
C ILE A 417 13.43 -10.25 -16.19
N VAL A 418 13.57 -8.93 -16.26
CA VAL A 418 13.28 -8.09 -17.43
C VAL A 418 14.55 -7.30 -17.75
N PRO A 419 15.32 -7.73 -18.77
CA PRO A 419 16.59 -7.09 -19.13
C PRO A 419 16.41 -5.65 -19.63
N ASP A 420 15.31 -5.38 -20.34
CA ASP A 420 15.04 -4.04 -20.85
C ASP A 420 14.59 -3.09 -19.73
N SER A 421 15.18 -1.89 -19.71
CA SER A 421 14.98 -0.92 -18.64
C SER A 421 13.62 -0.23 -18.71
N THR A 422 13.07 -0.04 -19.91
CA THR A 422 11.76 0.59 -20.14
C THR A 422 10.66 -0.39 -19.77
N ASP A 423 10.77 -1.64 -20.20
CA ASP A 423 9.83 -2.72 -19.86
C ASP A 423 9.82 -2.97 -18.36
N LEU A 424 10.99 -2.99 -17.71
CA LEU A 424 11.08 -3.15 -16.26
C LEU A 424 10.38 -2.00 -15.52
N LEU A 425 10.49 -0.78 -16.03
CA LEU A 425 9.82 0.38 -15.46
C LEU A 425 8.31 0.32 -15.68
N ALA A 426 7.85 -0.15 -16.84
CA ALA A 426 6.44 -0.40 -17.12
C ALA A 426 5.86 -1.48 -16.19
N VAL A 427 6.58 -2.57 -15.96
CA VAL A 427 6.19 -3.63 -15.03
C VAL A 427 6.13 -3.11 -13.59
N ARG A 428 7.09 -2.27 -13.16
CA ARG A 428 7.04 -1.63 -11.83
C ARG A 428 5.83 -0.71 -11.69
N GLY A 429 5.54 0.08 -12.72
CA GLY A 429 4.35 0.92 -12.79
C GLY A 429 3.09 0.08 -12.68
N ALA A 430 2.99 -0.98 -13.47
CA ALA A 430 1.85 -1.89 -13.42
C ALA A 430 1.71 -2.61 -12.08
N PHE A 431 2.82 -3.00 -11.44
CA PHE A 431 2.78 -3.64 -10.12
C PHE A 431 2.24 -2.71 -9.02
N SER A 432 2.40 -1.39 -9.18
CA SER A 432 1.80 -0.43 -8.25
C SER A 432 0.25 -0.47 -8.25
N THR A 433 -0.39 -1.15 -9.22
CA THR A 433 -1.87 -1.40 -9.22
C THR A 433 -2.32 -2.21 -8.02
N MET A 434 -1.41 -2.93 -7.38
CA MET A 434 -1.72 -3.64 -6.13
C MET A 434 -2.15 -2.69 -5.00
N MET A 435 -1.74 -1.42 -5.02
CA MET A 435 -2.08 -0.46 -3.98
C MET A 435 -3.59 -0.20 -3.85
N PRO A 436 -4.29 0.29 -4.90
CA PRO A 436 -5.74 0.47 -4.82
C PRO A 436 -6.51 -0.86 -4.74
N VAL A 437 -5.96 -1.96 -5.27
CA VAL A 437 -6.57 -3.29 -5.11
C VAL A 437 -6.69 -3.65 -3.64
N TYR A 438 -5.63 -3.45 -2.84
CA TYR A 438 -5.73 -3.80 -1.44
C TYR A 438 -6.68 -2.88 -0.67
N ASN A 439 -6.76 -1.59 -1.02
CA ASN A 439 -7.73 -0.67 -0.42
C ASN A 439 -9.17 -1.15 -0.63
N LEU A 440 -9.47 -1.60 -1.86
CA LEU A 440 -10.77 -2.19 -2.20
C LEU A 440 -11.05 -3.45 -1.37
N VAL A 441 -10.08 -4.35 -1.25
CA VAL A 441 -10.21 -5.60 -0.49
C VAL A 441 -10.44 -5.30 1.00
N VAL A 442 -9.62 -4.44 1.60
CA VAL A 442 -9.72 -4.05 3.01
C VAL A 442 -11.08 -3.43 3.32
N GLY A 443 -11.56 -2.50 2.48
CA GLY A 443 -12.88 -1.90 2.64
C GLY A 443 -14.01 -2.93 2.53
N SER A 444 -13.96 -3.78 1.51
CA SER A 444 -14.97 -4.82 1.26
C SER A 444 -15.04 -5.84 2.41
N VAL A 445 -13.88 -6.28 2.89
CA VAL A 445 -13.75 -7.17 4.04
C VAL A 445 -14.35 -6.55 5.30
N ALA A 446 -14.09 -5.27 5.56
CA ALA A 446 -14.65 -4.57 6.72
C ALA A 446 -16.19 -4.51 6.68
N VAL A 447 -16.76 -4.20 5.51
CA VAL A 447 -18.23 -4.21 5.32
C VAL A 447 -18.81 -5.60 5.55
N TYR A 448 -18.19 -6.63 4.95
CA TYR A 448 -18.63 -8.02 5.06
C TYR A 448 -18.61 -8.51 6.52
N LEU A 449 -17.48 -8.31 7.22
CA LEU A 449 -17.34 -8.73 8.61
C LEU A 449 -18.35 -8.04 9.53
N ASN A 450 -18.55 -6.73 9.35
CA ASN A 450 -19.52 -5.99 10.16
C ASN A 450 -20.95 -6.47 9.91
N HIS A 451 -21.31 -6.76 8.65
CA HIS A 451 -22.61 -7.36 8.35
C HIS A 451 -22.77 -8.72 9.05
N LYS A 452 -21.75 -9.56 9.02
CA LYS A 452 -21.76 -10.87 9.70
C LYS A 452 -21.92 -10.76 11.21
N ILE A 453 -21.20 -9.83 11.86
CA ILE A 453 -21.34 -9.56 13.30
C ILE A 453 -22.77 -9.12 13.62
N LYS A 454 -23.36 -8.24 12.81
CA LYS A 454 -24.74 -7.78 13.01
C LYS A 454 -25.76 -8.91 12.84
N LEU A 455 -25.61 -9.76 11.83
CA LEU A 455 -26.48 -10.92 11.63
C LEU A 455 -26.40 -11.90 12.80
N LYS A 456 -25.18 -12.14 13.32
CA LYS A 456 -24.98 -12.99 14.50
C LYS A 456 -25.71 -12.42 15.72
N LYS A 457 -25.49 -11.13 16.02
CA LYS A 457 -26.16 -10.44 17.14
C LYS A 457 -27.69 -10.48 17.00
N ASN A 458 -28.22 -10.25 15.81
CA ASN A 458 -29.66 -10.29 15.56
C ASN A 458 -30.24 -11.70 15.75
N ARG A 459 -29.52 -12.76 15.36
CA ARG A 459 -29.95 -14.15 15.58
C ARG A 459 -29.94 -14.53 17.06
N GLU A 460 -28.93 -14.09 17.80
CA GLU A 460 -28.85 -14.30 19.24
C GLU A 460 -29.99 -13.59 19.97
N ILE A 461 -30.23 -12.31 19.64
CA ILE A 461 -31.36 -11.55 20.20
C ILE A 461 -32.70 -12.20 19.85
N ALA A 462 -32.92 -12.59 18.59
CA ALA A 462 -34.15 -13.27 18.17
C ALA A 462 -34.33 -14.63 18.85
N GLY A 463 -33.24 -15.36 19.12
CA GLY A 463 -33.27 -16.60 19.89
C GLY A 463 -33.64 -16.38 21.36
N THR A 464 -33.10 -15.34 22.00
CA THR A 464 -33.42 -15.00 23.39
C THR A 464 -34.84 -14.44 23.54
N ILE A 465 -35.32 -13.63 22.59
CA ILE A 465 -36.70 -13.10 22.59
C ILE A 465 -37.74 -14.20 22.33
N ARG A 466 -37.37 -15.30 21.66
CA ARG A 466 -38.23 -16.47 21.46
C ARG A 466 -38.42 -17.34 22.71
N LEU A 467 -37.63 -17.15 23.76
CA LEU A 467 -38.05 -17.56 25.08
C LEU A 467 -39.12 -16.57 25.52
N GLU A 468 -40.38 -16.86 25.17
CA GLU A 468 -41.52 -16.11 25.72
C GLU A 468 -41.34 -16.12 27.25
N ALA A 469 -41.21 -14.95 27.86
CA ALA A 469 -41.00 -14.84 29.31
C ALA A 469 -42.34 -14.73 30.06
N THR A 470 -43.45 -14.64 29.33
CA THR A 470 -44.80 -14.37 29.83
C THR A 470 -45.80 -15.33 29.17
N GLY A 471 -46.90 -15.60 29.86
CA GLY A 471 -47.91 -16.56 29.40
C GLY A 471 -47.53 -18.04 29.60
N ASN A 472 -48.39 -18.95 29.15
CA ASN A 472 -48.23 -20.40 29.35
C ASN A 472 -46.96 -20.97 28.71
N VAL A 473 -46.53 -20.42 27.57
CA VAL A 473 -45.30 -20.85 26.88
C VAL A 473 -44.08 -20.44 27.69
N GLY A 474 -44.11 -19.28 28.34
CA GLY A 474 -43.03 -18.84 29.22
C GLY A 474 -42.93 -19.62 30.52
N ALA A 475 -44.06 -19.92 31.15
CA ALA A 475 -44.08 -20.83 32.30
C ALA A 475 -43.41 -22.18 31.96
N LYS A 476 -43.75 -22.75 30.81
CA LYS A 476 -43.18 -24.02 30.33
C LYS A 476 -41.68 -23.93 30.02
N ASN A 477 -41.20 -22.80 29.51
CA ASN A 477 -39.77 -22.56 29.29
C ASN A 477 -39.00 -22.47 30.61
N TYR A 478 -39.54 -21.78 31.62
CA TYR A 478 -38.95 -21.74 32.96
C TYR A 478 -38.96 -23.11 33.63
N GLU A 479 -40.06 -23.85 33.50
CA GLU A 479 -40.19 -25.20 34.06
C GLU A 479 -39.18 -26.18 33.45
N ASN A 480 -38.99 -26.13 32.13
CA ASN A 480 -37.95 -26.91 31.44
C ASN A 480 -36.53 -26.52 31.90
N ALA A 481 -36.27 -25.22 32.10
CA ALA A 481 -34.98 -24.76 32.59
C ALA A 481 -34.71 -25.21 34.04
N ILE A 482 -35.73 -25.16 34.91
CA ILE A 482 -35.66 -25.66 36.29
C ILE A 482 -35.42 -27.17 36.30
N LEU A 483 -36.13 -27.93 35.46
CA LEU A 483 -35.96 -29.38 35.32
C LEU A 483 -34.56 -29.75 34.84
N ASP A 484 -34.02 -29.03 33.84
CA ASP A 484 -32.65 -29.24 33.36
C ASP A 484 -31.62 -28.98 34.48
N ILE A 485 -31.81 -27.93 35.28
CA ILE A 485 -30.95 -27.66 36.44
C ILE A 485 -31.06 -28.81 37.45
N TRP A 486 -32.28 -29.24 37.78
CA TRP A 486 -32.52 -30.31 38.76
C TRP A 486 -31.90 -31.63 38.32
N ASN A 487 -32.06 -31.98 37.04
CA ASN A 487 -31.48 -33.19 36.44
C ASN A 487 -29.95 -33.13 36.39
N SER A 488 -29.37 -31.95 36.20
CA SER A 488 -27.91 -31.77 36.22
C SER A 488 -27.29 -31.89 37.62
N VAL A 489 -28.08 -31.64 38.67
CA VAL A 489 -27.66 -31.78 40.07
C VAL A 489 -27.89 -33.21 40.58
N SER A 490 -28.94 -33.88 40.12
CA SER A 490 -29.25 -35.27 40.52
C SER A 490 -28.38 -36.34 39.84
N THR A 491 -27.64 -35.98 38.78
CA THR A 491 -26.69 -36.85 38.07
C THR A 491 -25.24 -36.72 38.54
N LYS A 492 -25.00 -35.94 39.61
CA LYS A 492 -23.79 -36.03 40.43
C LYS A 492 -24.10 -36.79 41.70
#